data_AF-A0A8J4D0Q0-F1
#
_entry.id   AF-A0A8J4D0Q0-F1
#
_cell.length_a   1.000
_cell.length_b   1.000
_cell.length_c   1.000
_cell.angle_alpha   90.00
_cell.angle_beta   90.00
_cell.angle_gamma   90.00
#
_symmetry.space_group_name_H-M   'P 1'
#
loop_
_entity.id
_entity.type
_entity.pdbx_description
1 polymer ?
#
loop_
_entity_poly.entity_id
_entity_poly.type
_entity_poly.pdbx_seq_one_letter_code
_entity_poly.pdbx_strand_id
1 'polypeptide(L)'
;MGNRESKQVKQPAAAAAAAAAAAAEASAPAALGLSSNAPREAALGEWESPITSALITEKAVRLSDPYLRASDGSLFWLELRPSEGGRQVLVMRSPDGAVRDITPPATTADGFNARTTVYEYGGGEYCIVGDTVFFTNFRDQALYAQDLGAAEPSAPRLVTHGSEDRGERFADGSWDEARRRLVMVSEVHKDGSGAELPPAKVMNRLVAVDVSNGEVTPLVSGANFYSYPVVSPSGRWLAWMQWDFPNMPWDRTTLMVAPIQDDGSVGPATRIAGAGGDAKEPASAVQQPMWSADSSYLYFVDDKSGWWNLYRCKAPVTSTSGTAEGGASTAWMNAAAAAEALAPMEAEWGFPSWNLDRRSYQLLPDGSVVGVFTDPRVAGHTLAVLQPPTAGEGQWKLTQINLGMTHYSSPPLVRQVQTGSSSSSSGGSSLTLAAVAASFSTASAVVQVTASSLEALASVTPADVQVIKSSSTTQLPDGYISVPEHIEFPTIFNGQPSTAHMLFYPPMNKDFTYPQGTLPPLLVKGHGGPTSAAVPALSPLLQFWTSRGASWACPAVW
;
A
#
# COMPACT_ATOMS: atom_id res chain seq x y z
N MET A 1 64.36 -52.49 0.96
CA MET A 1 64.57 -51.42 -0.04
C MET A 1 63.28 -50.62 -0.08
N GLY A 2 63.12 -49.38 0.36
CA GLY A 2 64.00 -48.31 0.80
C GLY A 2 63.20 -47.02 0.59
N ASN A 3 63.16 -46.13 1.58
CA ASN A 3 62.72 -44.72 1.52
C ASN A 3 61.31 -44.37 1.00
N ARG A 4 60.54 -43.68 1.86
CA ARG A 4 60.14 -42.27 1.63
C ARG A 4 59.56 -41.67 2.91
N GLU A 5 60.43 -40.99 3.66
CA GLU A 5 60.05 -40.08 4.73
C GLU A 5 59.60 -38.73 4.19
N SER A 6 58.62 -38.18 4.90
CA SER A 6 58.05 -36.84 4.83
C SER A 6 59.07 -35.73 5.07
N LYS A 7 58.96 -34.61 4.33
CA LYS A 7 59.35 -33.29 4.84
C LYS A 7 58.31 -32.23 4.49
N GLN A 8 57.59 -31.79 5.51
CA GLN A 8 57.04 -30.43 5.62
C GLN A 8 58.18 -29.42 5.53
N VAL A 9 57.97 -28.32 4.83
CA VAL A 9 58.78 -27.11 4.95
C VAL A 9 57.87 -25.95 5.34
N LYS A 10 58.28 -25.29 6.43
CA LYS A 10 57.68 -24.14 7.11
C LYS A 10 57.72 -22.87 6.25
N GLN A 11 56.69 -22.04 6.41
CA GLN A 11 56.71 -20.60 6.15
C GLN A 11 57.84 -19.89 6.91
N PRO A 12 58.29 -18.73 6.40
CA PRO A 12 58.41 -17.56 7.25
C PRO A 12 57.65 -16.36 6.69
N ALA A 13 56.85 -15.75 7.57
CA ALA A 13 56.25 -14.43 7.41
C ALA A 13 57.30 -13.32 7.62
N ALA A 14 56.89 -12.06 7.34
CA ALA A 14 57.45 -10.82 7.86
C ALA A 14 58.48 -10.01 7.02
N ALA A 15 58.23 -9.81 5.72
CA ALA A 15 58.97 -8.78 4.95
C ALA A 15 58.13 -7.90 3.99
N ALA A 16 56.81 -8.10 3.87
CA ALA A 16 55.99 -7.35 2.90
C ALA A 16 55.07 -6.27 3.51
N ALA A 17 55.05 -6.09 4.83
CA ALA A 17 54.09 -5.20 5.52
C ALA A 17 54.63 -3.79 5.84
N ALA A 18 55.91 -3.49 5.56
CA ALA A 18 56.53 -2.22 5.97
C ALA A 18 56.68 -1.17 4.84
N ALA A 19 56.36 -1.51 3.58
CA ALA A 19 56.53 -0.59 2.44
C ALA A 19 55.21 0.06 1.95
N ALA A 20 54.05 -0.39 2.44
CA ALA A 20 52.74 0.15 2.04
C ALA A 20 52.23 1.30 2.95
N ALA A 21 52.93 1.59 4.05
CA ALA A 21 52.52 2.58 5.04
C ALA A 21 53.09 4.01 4.81
N ALA A 22 53.93 4.23 3.78
CA ALA A 22 54.64 5.50 3.57
C ALA A 22 54.23 6.28 2.30
N ALA A 23 53.17 5.85 1.59
CA ALA A 23 52.66 6.55 0.40
C ALA A 23 51.18 6.98 0.51
N ALA A 24 50.58 6.86 1.70
CA ALA A 24 49.18 7.19 1.96
C ALA A 24 48.99 8.47 2.80
N GLU A 25 50.02 9.31 2.93
CA GLU A 25 50.02 10.49 3.81
C GLU A 25 50.14 11.85 3.08
N ALA A 26 49.83 11.91 1.79
CA ALA A 26 49.90 13.15 1.02
C ALA A 26 48.68 13.40 0.12
N SER A 27 47.52 13.61 0.73
CA SER A 27 46.53 14.65 0.34
C SER A 27 45.39 14.67 1.35
N ALA A 28 45.68 15.05 2.60
CA ALA A 28 44.64 15.49 3.52
C ALA A 28 44.08 16.83 3.01
N PRO A 29 42.75 17.02 2.90
CA PRO A 29 42.21 18.35 2.68
C PRO A 29 42.57 19.20 3.89
N ALA A 30 43.05 20.41 3.63
CA ALA A 30 43.43 21.37 4.66
C ALA A 30 42.30 21.51 5.68
N ALA A 31 42.66 21.42 6.96
CA ALA A 31 41.76 21.67 8.08
C ALA A 31 41.08 23.03 7.87
N LEU A 32 39.77 23.00 7.60
CA LEU A 32 38.94 24.19 7.56
C LEU A 32 38.98 24.82 8.96
N GLY A 33 39.61 25.99 9.01
CA GLY A 33 39.63 26.82 10.20
C GLY A 33 38.22 27.06 10.73
N LEU A 34 38.10 27.03 12.05
CA LEU A 34 36.94 27.52 12.80
C LEU A 34 36.59 28.93 12.31
N SER A 35 35.47 29.07 11.58
CA SER A 35 35.03 30.36 11.04
C SER A 35 33.50 30.39 10.97
N SER A 36 32.91 31.14 11.90
CA SER A 36 31.51 31.62 12.01
C SER A 36 30.37 30.59 11.91
N ASN A 37 29.55 30.49 12.96
CA ASN A 37 28.26 29.78 12.98
C ASN A 37 27.18 30.38 12.04
N ALA A 38 27.52 31.33 11.17
CA ALA A 38 26.58 31.98 10.26
C ALA A 38 26.75 31.42 8.84
N PRO A 39 25.65 31.13 8.11
CA PRO A 39 25.69 30.76 6.70
C PRO A 39 26.40 31.84 5.87
N ARG A 40 27.13 31.42 4.84
CA ARG A 40 27.86 32.32 3.92
C ARG A 40 26.95 32.70 2.75
N GLU A 41 27.01 33.95 2.32
CA GLU A 41 26.32 34.38 1.11
C GLU A 41 26.98 33.76 -0.14
N ALA A 42 26.20 33.13 -1.00
CA ALA A 42 26.68 32.56 -2.27
C ALA A 42 25.55 32.49 -3.32
N ALA A 43 25.90 32.59 -4.60
CA ALA A 43 24.94 32.50 -5.69
C ALA A 43 24.50 31.05 -5.98
N LEU A 44 23.46 30.89 -6.80
CA LEU A 44 23.03 29.57 -7.27
C LEU A 44 24.19 28.84 -7.95
N GLY A 45 24.37 27.56 -7.60
CA GLY A 45 25.42 26.71 -8.16
C GLY A 45 26.76 26.81 -7.45
N GLU A 46 26.92 27.77 -6.52
CA GLU A 46 28.10 27.89 -5.66
C GLU A 46 27.92 27.21 -4.30
N TRP A 47 26.69 26.77 -3.98
CA TRP A 47 26.36 26.08 -2.74
C TRP A 47 26.89 24.65 -2.80
N GLU A 48 27.95 24.37 -2.05
CA GLU A 48 28.43 23.01 -1.86
C GLU A 48 27.41 22.21 -1.03
N SER A 49 27.17 20.96 -1.44
CA SER A 49 26.22 20.08 -0.78
C SER A 49 26.76 18.65 -0.65
N PRO A 50 26.60 18.02 0.52
CA PRO A 50 26.97 16.63 0.73
C PRO A 50 26.02 15.64 0.03
N ILE A 51 24.87 16.10 -0.47
CA ILE A 51 23.91 15.27 -1.21
C ILE A 51 24.44 15.11 -2.63
N THR A 52 25.13 14.00 -2.92
CA THR A 52 25.80 13.76 -4.21
C THR A 52 24.88 13.11 -5.26
N SER A 53 25.31 13.13 -6.53
CA SER A 53 24.64 12.37 -7.59
C SER A 53 24.68 10.85 -7.38
N ALA A 54 25.67 10.34 -6.64
CA ALA A 54 25.73 8.94 -6.25
C ALA A 54 24.60 8.59 -5.26
N LEU A 55 24.31 9.48 -4.29
CA LEU A 55 23.22 9.29 -3.33
C LEU A 55 21.84 9.26 -4.00
N ILE A 56 21.62 10.08 -5.04
CA ILE A 56 20.32 10.10 -5.74
C ILE A 56 20.13 8.94 -6.74
N THR A 57 21.22 8.26 -7.13
CA THR A 57 21.18 7.10 -8.05
C THR A 57 21.32 5.77 -7.32
N GLU A 58 21.44 5.80 -5.99
CA GLU A 58 21.53 4.61 -5.17
C GLU A 58 20.27 3.75 -5.31
N LYS A 59 20.48 2.44 -5.44
CA LYS A 59 19.39 1.47 -5.53
C LYS A 59 18.76 1.29 -4.14
N ALA A 60 17.55 1.82 -3.97
CA ALA A 60 16.71 1.55 -2.81
C ALA A 60 15.71 0.44 -3.12
N VAL A 61 15.36 -0.37 -2.11
CA VAL A 61 14.21 -1.27 -2.24
C VAL A 61 12.91 -0.45 -2.19
N ARG A 62 11.86 -0.87 -2.88
CA ARG A 62 10.53 -0.28 -2.66
C ARG A 62 9.73 -1.21 -1.76
N LEU A 63 9.07 -0.62 -0.77
CA LEU A 63 8.27 -1.32 0.22
C LEU A 63 6.80 -1.09 -0.11
N SER A 64 5.98 -2.14 -0.08
CA SER A 64 4.53 -2.03 -0.25
C SER A 64 3.79 -3.14 0.48
N ASP A 65 2.47 -3.00 0.50
CA ASP A 65 1.48 -4.02 0.87
C ASP A 65 1.86 -4.80 2.12
N PRO A 66 1.97 -4.11 3.27
CA PRO A 66 2.18 -4.80 4.52
C PRO A 66 1.01 -5.76 4.77
N TYR A 67 1.17 -6.74 5.66
CA TYR A 67 0.08 -7.57 6.17
C TYR A 67 0.39 -8.03 7.58
N LEU A 68 -0.49 -7.74 8.55
CA LEU A 68 -0.39 -8.26 9.92
C LEU A 68 -1.25 -9.50 10.08
N ARG A 69 -0.62 -10.65 10.27
CA ARG A 69 -1.33 -11.92 10.42
C ARG A 69 -2.06 -12.00 11.75
N ALA A 70 -3.36 -12.25 11.70
CA ALA A 70 -4.22 -12.27 12.89
C ALA A 70 -3.81 -13.33 13.92
N SER A 71 -3.44 -14.54 13.48
CA SER A 71 -3.19 -15.70 14.35
C SER A 71 -2.02 -15.49 15.32
N ASP A 72 -0.89 -14.96 14.85
CA ASP A 72 0.34 -14.89 15.63
C ASP A 72 0.98 -13.49 15.69
N GLY A 73 0.56 -12.57 14.82
CA GLY A 73 1.14 -11.22 14.73
C GLY A 73 2.40 -11.13 13.86
N SER A 74 2.69 -12.15 13.06
CA SER A 74 3.72 -12.05 12.03
C SER A 74 3.39 -10.93 11.04
N LEU A 75 4.38 -10.10 10.72
CA LEU A 75 4.27 -8.98 9.80
C LEU A 75 4.87 -9.37 8.45
N PHE A 76 4.12 -9.17 7.38
CA PHE A 76 4.56 -9.39 6.01
C PHE A 76 4.63 -8.05 5.26
N TRP A 77 5.46 -7.98 4.22
CA TRP A 77 5.49 -6.86 3.26
C TRP A 77 6.15 -7.29 1.95
N LEU A 78 5.89 -6.55 0.88
CA LEU A 78 6.57 -6.74 -0.40
C LEU A 78 7.80 -5.84 -0.50
N GLU A 79 8.89 -6.39 -1.03
CA GLU A 79 10.11 -5.66 -1.41
C GLU A 79 10.35 -5.78 -2.91
N LEU A 80 10.28 -4.68 -3.65
CA LEU A 80 10.86 -4.61 -4.99
C LEU A 80 12.37 -4.37 -4.84
N ARG A 81 13.18 -5.31 -5.34
CA ARG A 81 14.64 -5.32 -5.15
C ARG A 81 15.40 -5.08 -6.46
N PRO A 82 15.87 -3.85 -6.74
CA PRO A 82 16.64 -3.55 -7.96
C PRO A 82 18.00 -4.25 -8.07
N SER A 83 18.54 -4.76 -6.96
CA SER A 83 19.73 -5.61 -6.93
C SER A 83 19.45 -7.04 -7.43
N GLU A 84 18.20 -7.48 -7.42
CA GLU A 84 17.75 -8.82 -7.80
C GLU A 84 16.89 -8.78 -9.08
N GLY A 85 17.35 -8.02 -10.08
CA GLY A 85 16.64 -7.87 -11.35
C GLY A 85 15.30 -7.15 -11.26
N GLY A 86 15.02 -6.45 -10.15
CA GLY A 86 13.75 -5.76 -9.95
C GLY A 86 12.60 -6.69 -9.56
N ARG A 87 12.88 -7.92 -9.10
CA ARG A 87 11.83 -8.82 -8.61
C ARG A 87 11.19 -8.29 -7.32
N GLN A 88 9.94 -8.67 -7.13
CA GLN A 88 9.16 -8.41 -5.93
C GLN A 88 9.18 -9.64 -5.03
N VAL A 89 9.53 -9.43 -3.75
CA VAL A 89 9.76 -10.47 -2.75
C VAL A 89 8.80 -10.26 -1.60
N LEU A 90 7.97 -11.25 -1.27
CA LEU A 90 7.26 -11.26 -0.01
C LEU A 90 8.24 -11.61 1.11
N VAL A 91 8.30 -10.75 2.12
CA VAL A 91 9.14 -10.91 3.31
C VAL A 91 8.24 -11.08 4.53
N MET A 92 8.67 -11.90 5.47
CA MET A 92 8.00 -12.12 6.75
C MET A 92 8.92 -11.77 7.90
N ARG A 93 8.39 -11.08 8.90
CA ARG A 93 8.96 -10.92 10.23
C ARG A 93 8.08 -11.60 11.27
N SER A 94 8.62 -12.60 11.96
CA SER A 94 7.93 -13.25 13.07
C SER A 94 7.89 -12.36 14.33
N PRO A 95 7.01 -12.67 15.31
CA PRO A 95 6.87 -11.87 16.53
C PRO A 95 8.15 -11.78 17.38
N ASP A 96 9.03 -12.79 17.30
CA ASP A 96 10.35 -12.79 17.94
C ASP A 96 11.39 -11.90 17.22
N GLY A 97 11.01 -11.35 16.07
CA GLY A 97 11.81 -10.43 15.27
C GLY A 97 12.66 -11.08 14.18
N ALA A 98 12.63 -12.40 14.01
CA ALA A 98 13.33 -13.05 12.90
C ALA A 98 12.70 -12.66 11.56
N VAL A 99 13.53 -12.36 10.56
CA VAL A 99 13.12 -11.93 9.21
C VAL A 99 13.57 -12.96 8.19
N ARG A 100 12.68 -13.33 7.27
CA ARG A 100 12.97 -14.26 6.17
C ARG A 100 12.20 -13.92 4.90
N ASP A 101 12.80 -14.25 3.76
CA ASP A 101 12.14 -14.19 2.47
C ASP A 101 11.16 -15.37 2.34
N ILE A 102 9.94 -15.08 1.93
CA ILE A 102 8.94 -16.09 1.62
C ILE A 102 9.05 -16.50 0.14
N THR A 103 9.11 -15.51 -0.75
CA THR A 103 9.29 -15.73 -2.18
C THR A 103 10.71 -16.25 -2.48
N PRO A 104 10.88 -17.52 -2.90
CA PRO A 104 12.20 -18.13 -3.00
C PRO A 104 13.11 -17.40 -4.00
N PRO A 105 14.42 -17.30 -3.69
CA PRO A 105 15.39 -16.74 -4.63
C PRO A 105 15.58 -17.67 -5.82
N ALA A 106 15.97 -17.08 -6.95
CA ALA A 106 16.33 -17.83 -8.14
C ALA A 106 17.66 -18.59 -7.89
N THR A 107 17.66 -19.91 -7.81
CA THR A 107 18.91 -20.70 -7.90
C THR A 107 19.33 -20.96 -9.35
N THR A 108 18.54 -20.48 -10.31
CA THR A 108 18.77 -20.47 -11.77
C THR A 108 18.33 -19.13 -12.35
N ALA A 109 18.39 -18.94 -13.68
CA ALA A 109 18.01 -17.69 -14.35
C ALA A 109 16.51 -17.28 -14.19
N ASP A 110 15.67 -18.10 -13.55
CA ASP A 110 14.20 -18.01 -13.56
C ASP A 110 13.56 -18.12 -12.15
N GLY A 111 13.83 -17.16 -11.26
CA GLY A 111 13.27 -17.14 -9.90
C GLY A 111 11.81 -16.70 -9.81
N PHE A 112 11.22 -16.86 -8.63
CA PHE A 112 9.88 -16.38 -8.34
C PHE A 112 9.87 -14.88 -8.07
N ASN A 113 8.82 -14.23 -8.55
CA ASN A 113 8.61 -12.79 -8.44
C ASN A 113 7.12 -12.56 -8.15
N ALA A 114 6.78 -12.20 -6.92
CA ALA A 114 5.39 -12.06 -6.46
C ALA A 114 4.78 -10.77 -7.01
N ARG A 115 4.40 -10.78 -8.29
CA ARG A 115 3.90 -9.61 -9.02
C ARG A 115 2.93 -10.02 -10.13
N THR A 116 1.81 -9.32 -10.21
CA THR A 116 0.81 -9.47 -11.26
C THR A 116 0.87 -8.32 -12.28
N THR A 117 0.39 -8.56 -13.50
CA THR A 117 0.23 -7.57 -14.57
C THR A 117 -1.23 -7.36 -14.96
N VAL A 118 -2.18 -7.72 -14.09
CA VAL A 118 -3.58 -7.29 -14.25
C VAL A 118 -3.63 -5.76 -14.34
N TYR A 119 -4.30 -5.24 -15.37
CA TYR A 119 -4.34 -3.82 -15.74
C TYR A 119 -2.96 -3.18 -15.97
N GLU A 120 -1.92 -3.99 -16.19
CA GLU A 120 -0.50 -3.61 -16.35
C GLU A 120 0.14 -2.93 -15.12
N TYR A 121 -0.66 -2.39 -14.21
CA TYR A 121 -0.23 -1.78 -12.94
C TYR A 121 -0.09 -2.79 -11.81
N GLY A 122 -0.91 -3.85 -11.78
CA GLY A 122 -0.92 -4.84 -10.71
C GLY A 122 -1.61 -4.37 -9.42
N GLY A 123 -1.23 -4.95 -8.28
CA GLY A 123 -1.92 -4.84 -7.00
C GLY A 123 -2.62 -6.14 -6.60
N GLY A 124 -2.76 -6.39 -5.29
CA GLY A 124 -3.35 -7.62 -4.77
C GLY A 124 -2.58 -8.88 -5.18
N GLU A 125 -1.24 -8.81 -5.19
CA GLU A 125 -0.33 -9.84 -5.69
C GLU A 125 -0.34 -11.11 -4.85
N TYR A 126 -0.70 -11.00 -3.57
CA TYR A 126 -0.70 -12.11 -2.64
C TYR A 126 -1.89 -12.04 -1.67
N CYS A 127 -2.25 -13.19 -1.12
CA CYS A 127 -3.21 -13.32 -0.03
C CYS A 127 -2.71 -14.38 0.95
N ILE A 128 -2.91 -14.15 2.25
CA ILE A 128 -2.49 -15.08 3.30
C ILE A 128 -3.73 -15.67 3.96
N VAL A 129 -3.84 -17.00 3.92
CA VAL A 129 -4.95 -17.77 4.50
C VAL A 129 -4.36 -18.79 5.47
N GLY A 130 -4.55 -18.56 6.77
CA GLY A 130 -3.94 -19.38 7.80
C GLY A 130 -2.41 -19.38 7.71
N ASP A 131 -1.83 -20.54 7.40
CA ASP A 131 -0.39 -20.74 7.23
C ASP A 131 0.03 -20.86 5.75
N THR A 132 -0.86 -20.57 4.81
CA THR A 132 -0.56 -20.64 3.37
C THR A 132 -0.59 -19.24 2.75
N VAL A 133 0.44 -18.93 1.99
CA VAL A 133 0.51 -17.76 1.10
C VAL A 133 0.11 -18.19 -0.30
N PHE A 134 -0.83 -17.47 -0.89
CA PHE A 134 -1.12 -17.54 -2.31
C PHE A 134 -0.53 -16.29 -2.98
N PHE A 135 0.16 -16.44 -4.10
CA PHE A 135 0.71 -15.30 -4.82
C PHE A 135 0.74 -15.52 -6.34
N THR A 136 0.58 -14.45 -7.11
CA THR A 136 0.74 -14.46 -8.57
C THR A 136 2.22 -14.34 -8.93
N ASN A 137 2.72 -15.28 -9.74
CA ASN A 137 4.12 -15.24 -10.18
C ASN A 137 4.27 -14.43 -11.48
N PHE A 138 5.20 -13.47 -11.49
CA PHE A 138 5.35 -12.51 -12.58
C PHE A 138 5.61 -13.16 -13.93
N ARG A 139 6.39 -14.24 -13.97
CA ARG A 139 6.87 -14.86 -15.21
C ARG A 139 5.71 -15.45 -16.03
N ASP A 140 4.84 -16.19 -15.37
CA ASP A 140 3.80 -17.00 -16.00
C ASP A 140 2.37 -16.49 -15.69
N GLN A 141 2.23 -15.55 -14.75
CA GLN A 141 0.95 -14.96 -14.31
C GLN A 141 -0.02 -15.94 -13.65
N ALA A 142 0.45 -17.17 -13.37
CA ALA A 142 -0.31 -18.18 -12.66
C ALA A 142 -0.26 -17.96 -11.14
N LEU A 143 -1.26 -18.52 -10.44
CA LEU A 143 -1.33 -18.50 -8.99
C LEU A 143 -0.52 -19.67 -8.40
N TYR A 144 0.31 -19.37 -7.41
CA TYR A 144 1.09 -20.34 -6.65
C TYR A 144 0.70 -20.30 -5.17
N ALA A 145 0.85 -21.43 -4.48
CA ALA A 145 0.66 -21.58 -3.05
C ALA A 145 1.97 -21.98 -2.37
N GLN A 146 2.20 -21.49 -1.17
CA GLN A 146 3.35 -21.81 -0.34
C GLN A 146 2.94 -21.88 1.12
N ASP A 147 3.24 -22.99 1.79
CA ASP A 147 3.01 -23.12 3.23
C ASP A 147 4.18 -22.46 3.95
N LEU A 148 3.90 -21.63 4.95
CA LEU A 148 4.91 -20.82 5.63
C LEU A 148 5.86 -21.65 6.48
N GLY A 149 5.40 -22.80 6.99
CA GLY A 149 6.17 -23.70 7.86
C GLY A 149 6.70 -23.04 9.15
N ALA A 150 7.17 -23.85 10.09
CA ALA A 150 7.75 -23.33 11.34
C ALA A 150 9.17 -22.77 11.16
N ALA A 151 9.97 -23.36 10.25
CA ALA A 151 11.37 -22.97 10.03
C ALA A 151 11.59 -22.34 8.65
N GLU A 152 11.10 -23.00 7.59
CA GLU A 152 11.21 -22.52 6.22
C GLU A 152 9.89 -22.73 5.47
N PRO A 153 9.55 -21.86 4.51
CA PRO A 153 8.42 -22.08 3.62
C PRO A 153 8.60 -23.33 2.75
N SER A 154 7.49 -23.95 2.35
CA SER A 154 7.52 -25.04 1.35
C SER A 154 7.97 -24.52 -0.03
N ALA A 155 8.21 -25.42 -0.98
CA ALA A 155 8.42 -25.01 -2.36
C ALA A 155 7.09 -24.48 -2.95
N PRO A 156 7.10 -23.40 -3.77
CA PRO A 156 5.89 -22.91 -4.42
C PRO A 156 5.23 -24.00 -5.26
N ARG A 157 3.97 -24.28 -4.96
CA ARG A 157 3.13 -25.23 -5.69
C ARG A 157 2.20 -24.45 -6.62
N LEU A 158 2.20 -24.79 -7.90
CA LEU A 158 1.23 -24.24 -8.86
C LEU A 158 -0.20 -24.57 -8.41
N VAL A 159 -1.08 -23.58 -8.44
CA VAL A 159 -2.52 -23.73 -8.15
C VAL A 159 -3.31 -23.76 -9.45
N THR A 160 -3.18 -22.75 -10.31
CA THR A 160 -3.95 -22.64 -11.56
C THR A 160 -3.24 -23.36 -12.71
N HIS A 161 -3.52 -24.65 -12.87
CA HIS A 161 -2.96 -25.47 -13.96
C HIS A 161 -3.50 -25.04 -15.33
N GLY A 162 -2.64 -24.90 -16.33
CA GLY A 162 -3.00 -24.49 -17.69
C GLY A 162 -2.95 -22.98 -17.94
N SER A 163 -2.66 -22.16 -16.91
CA SER A 163 -2.52 -20.71 -17.02
C SER A 163 -1.06 -20.25 -17.12
N GLU A 164 -0.09 -21.17 -17.19
CA GLU A 164 1.34 -20.84 -17.10
C GLU A 164 1.91 -20.13 -18.35
N ASP A 165 1.09 -20.01 -19.39
CA ASP A 165 1.42 -19.38 -20.67
C ASP A 165 1.02 -17.90 -20.73
N ARG A 166 0.66 -17.31 -19.57
CA ARG A 166 0.13 -15.95 -19.39
C ARG A 166 -1.22 -15.68 -20.04
N GLY A 167 -1.92 -16.72 -20.51
CA GLY A 167 -3.23 -16.61 -21.13
C GLY A 167 -4.33 -16.20 -20.15
N GLU A 168 -4.12 -16.44 -18.85
CA GLU A 168 -4.96 -15.93 -17.77
C GLU A 168 -4.09 -15.33 -16.67
N ARG A 169 -4.51 -14.18 -16.12
CA ARG A 169 -3.77 -13.44 -15.07
C ARG A 169 -4.68 -13.20 -13.87
N PHE A 170 -4.12 -13.29 -12.66
CA PHE A 170 -4.91 -13.21 -11.41
C PHE A 170 -4.40 -12.11 -10.47
N ALA A 171 -5.32 -11.46 -9.76
CA ALA A 171 -5.04 -10.42 -8.76
C ALA A 171 -6.21 -10.25 -7.78
N ASP A 172 -5.98 -9.51 -6.68
CA ASP A 172 -7.03 -8.99 -5.78
C ASP A 172 -7.93 -10.09 -5.20
N GLY A 173 -7.32 -10.98 -4.41
CA GLY A 173 -7.97 -12.21 -3.94
C GLY A 173 -8.61 -12.10 -2.55
N SER A 174 -9.86 -12.54 -2.43
CA SER A 174 -10.59 -12.71 -1.17
C SER A 174 -10.91 -14.16 -0.89
N TRP A 175 -10.77 -14.57 0.37
CA TRP A 175 -10.97 -15.95 0.79
C TRP A 175 -12.44 -16.26 1.13
N ASP A 176 -12.98 -17.30 0.51
CA ASP A 176 -14.28 -17.90 0.84
C ASP A 176 -14.06 -19.13 1.73
N GLU A 177 -14.05 -18.93 3.05
CA GLU A 177 -13.80 -20.00 4.04
C GLU A 177 -14.79 -21.16 3.90
N ALA A 178 -16.08 -20.87 3.66
CA ALA A 178 -17.13 -21.88 3.61
C ALA A 178 -16.91 -22.89 2.46
N ARG A 179 -16.30 -22.45 1.36
CA ARG A 179 -16.04 -23.28 0.17
C ARG A 179 -14.57 -23.55 -0.09
N ARG A 180 -13.68 -23.03 0.76
CA ARG A 180 -12.23 -23.17 0.68
C ARG A 180 -11.66 -22.79 -0.70
N ARG A 181 -12.00 -21.60 -1.18
CA ARG A 181 -11.58 -21.09 -2.49
C ARG A 181 -11.22 -19.60 -2.42
N LEU A 182 -10.45 -19.13 -3.39
CA LEU A 182 -10.20 -17.71 -3.58
C LEU A 182 -11.19 -17.14 -4.59
N VAL A 183 -11.76 -15.97 -4.32
CA VAL A 183 -12.47 -15.15 -5.29
C VAL A 183 -11.52 -14.04 -5.74
N MET A 184 -11.19 -13.98 -7.04
CA MET A 184 -10.14 -13.11 -7.58
C MET A 184 -10.61 -12.37 -8.82
N VAL A 185 -9.95 -11.26 -9.14
CA VAL A 185 -10.00 -10.65 -10.48
C VAL A 185 -9.15 -11.49 -11.42
N SER A 186 -9.68 -11.77 -12.62
CA SER A 186 -8.99 -12.48 -13.69
C SER A 186 -9.07 -11.71 -15.02
N GLU A 187 -7.95 -11.68 -15.75
CA GLU A 187 -7.88 -11.23 -17.14
C GLU A 187 -7.63 -12.42 -18.07
N VAL A 188 -8.41 -12.54 -19.13
CA VAL A 188 -8.20 -13.52 -20.20
C VAL A 188 -7.55 -12.83 -21.40
N HIS A 189 -6.35 -13.29 -21.74
CA HIS A 189 -5.51 -12.75 -22.83
C HIS A 189 -5.45 -13.65 -24.05
N LYS A 190 -5.98 -14.88 -23.99
CA LYS A 190 -5.99 -15.80 -25.13
C LYS A 190 -7.40 -16.27 -25.47
N ASP A 191 -7.64 -16.53 -26.75
CA ASP A 191 -8.88 -17.17 -27.21
C ASP A 191 -8.85 -18.70 -27.00
N GLY A 192 -9.96 -19.38 -27.33
CA GLY A 192 -10.07 -20.83 -27.19
C GLY A 192 -9.11 -21.65 -28.07
N SER A 193 -8.39 -21.02 -29.01
CA SER A 193 -7.32 -21.65 -29.80
C SER A 193 -5.92 -21.44 -29.21
N GLY A 194 -5.80 -20.60 -28.18
CA GLY A 194 -4.53 -20.19 -27.56
C GLY A 194 -3.86 -18.99 -28.23
N ALA A 195 -4.54 -18.30 -29.15
CA ALA A 195 -4.02 -17.11 -29.80
C ALA A 195 -4.19 -15.88 -28.90
N GLU A 196 -3.18 -15.00 -28.87
CA GLU A 196 -3.22 -13.73 -28.13
C GLU A 196 -4.36 -12.83 -28.62
N LEU A 197 -5.14 -12.33 -27.67
CA LEU A 197 -6.18 -11.35 -27.90
C LEU A 197 -5.53 -9.96 -28.03
N PRO A 198 -6.04 -9.10 -28.94
CA PRO A 198 -5.64 -7.70 -28.92
C PRO A 198 -6.10 -7.04 -27.61
N PRO A 199 -5.43 -5.98 -27.12
CA PRO A 199 -5.75 -5.35 -25.83
C PRO A 199 -7.23 -4.98 -25.65
N ALA A 200 -7.89 -4.52 -26.70
CA ALA A 200 -9.31 -4.14 -26.68
C ALA A 200 -10.29 -5.33 -26.53
N LYS A 201 -9.80 -6.58 -26.64
CA LYS A 201 -10.59 -7.81 -26.48
C LYS A 201 -10.23 -8.62 -25.23
N VAL A 202 -9.26 -8.15 -24.43
CA VAL A 202 -8.97 -8.75 -23.12
C VAL A 202 -10.24 -8.71 -22.29
N MET A 203 -10.60 -9.85 -21.70
CA MET A 203 -11.82 -9.99 -20.93
C MET A 203 -11.49 -10.02 -19.44
N ASN A 204 -12.15 -9.15 -18.68
CA ASN A 204 -12.01 -9.09 -17.23
C ASN A 204 -13.21 -9.77 -16.57
N ARG A 205 -12.96 -10.50 -15.48
CA ARG A 205 -13.99 -11.26 -14.77
C ARG A 205 -13.64 -11.43 -13.29
N LEU A 206 -14.64 -11.74 -12.48
CA LEU A 206 -14.41 -12.35 -11.17
C LEU A 206 -14.47 -13.87 -11.31
N VAL A 207 -13.51 -14.57 -10.71
CA VAL A 207 -13.41 -16.03 -10.74
C VAL A 207 -13.31 -16.60 -9.33
N ALA A 208 -13.81 -17.82 -9.16
CA ALA A 208 -13.46 -18.70 -8.05
C ALA A 208 -12.27 -19.57 -8.47
N VAL A 209 -11.24 -19.62 -7.64
CA VAL A 209 -10.10 -20.55 -7.77
C VAL A 209 -10.19 -21.54 -6.61
N ASP A 210 -10.57 -22.78 -6.92
CA ASP A 210 -10.52 -23.87 -5.94
C ASP A 210 -9.06 -24.26 -5.69
N VAL A 211 -8.59 -24.04 -4.46
CA VAL A 211 -7.18 -24.20 -4.13
C VAL A 211 -6.76 -25.68 -3.97
N SER A 212 -7.73 -26.59 -3.94
CA SER A 212 -7.52 -28.03 -3.78
C SER A 212 -7.24 -28.74 -5.10
N ASN A 213 -7.94 -28.34 -6.17
CA ASN A 213 -7.83 -28.97 -7.49
C ASN A 213 -7.31 -28.00 -8.59
N GLY A 214 -7.25 -26.70 -8.30
CA GLY A 214 -6.78 -25.68 -9.24
C GLY A 214 -7.82 -25.18 -10.24
N GLU A 215 -9.08 -25.60 -10.10
CA GLU A 215 -10.15 -25.23 -11.01
C GLU A 215 -10.47 -23.73 -10.91
N VAL A 216 -10.60 -23.09 -12.08
CA VAL A 216 -10.96 -21.68 -12.21
C VAL A 216 -12.36 -21.57 -12.79
N THR A 217 -13.33 -21.13 -11.99
CA THR A 217 -14.73 -20.99 -12.38
C THR A 217 -15.12 -19.50 -12.48
N PRO A 218 -15.58 -19.00 -13.64
CA PRO A 218 -16.12 -17.65 -13.75
C PRO A 218 -17.36 -17.45 -12.85
N LEU A 219 -17.38 -16.36 -12.09
CA LEU A 219 -18.50 -15.98 -11.20
C LEU A 219 -19.26 -14.77 -11.73
N VAL A 220 -18.54 -13.72 -12.16
CA VAL A 220 -19.13 -12.47 -12.64
C VAL A 220 -18.39 -12.00 -13.88
N SER A 221 -19.15 -11.59 -14.90
CA SER A 221 -18.64 -11.06 -16.16
C SER A 221 -19.63 -10.07 -16.78
N GLY A 222 -19.15 -9.22 -17.70
CA GLY A 222 -19.99 -8.31 -18.49
C GLY A 222 -19.59 -6.84 -18.39
N ALA A 223 -18.98 -6.42 -17.28
CA ALA A 223 -18.34 -5.12 -17.16
C ALA A 223 -16.93 -5.17 -17.75
N ASN A 224 -16.40 -4.00 -18.15
CA ASN A 224 -15.03 -3.93 -18.65
C ASN A 224 -14.00 -4.11 -17.54
N PHE A 225 -14.28 -3.74 -16.29
CA PHE A 225 -13.31 -3.80 -15.21
C PHE A 225 -13.94 -4.18 -13.87
N TYR A 226 -13.12 -4.79 -13.01
CA TYR A 226 -13.50 -5.31 -11.70
C TYR A 226 -12.39 -5.09 -10.67
N SER A 227 -12.76 -4.91 -9.41
CA SER A 227 -11.81 -4.85 -8.27
C SER A 227 -12.53 -5.12 -6.95
N TYR A 228 -11.75 -5.32 -5.89
CA TYR A 228 -12.20 -5.58 -4.52
C TYR A 228 -13.30 -6.65 -4.43
N PRO A 229 -13.15 -7.85 -5.02
CA PRO A 229 -14.04 -8.94 -4.67
C PRO A 229 -13.85 -9.23 -3.18
N VAL A 230 -14.89 -9.07 -2.38
CA VAL A 230 -14.84 -9.30 -0.92
C VAL A 230 -15.99 -10.20 -0.48
N VAL A 231 -15.62 -11.40 -0.05
CA VAL A 231 -16.55 -12.36 0.53
C VAL A 231 -16.83 -11.94 1.98
N SER A 232 -18.10 -11.86 2.36
CA SER A 232 -18.48 -11.58 3.75
C SER A 232 -17.95 -12.68 4.68
N PRO A 233 -17.57 -12.38 5.94
CA PRO A 233 -17.17 -13.42 6.91
C PRO A 233 -18.21 -14.54 7.09
N SER A 234 -19.50 -14.25 6.89
CA SER A 234 -20.57 -15.24 6.92
C SER A 234 -20.59 -16.21 5.72
N GLY A 235 -19.80 -15.96 4.67
CA GLY A 235 -19.78 -16.73 3.42
C GLY A 235 -21.03 -16.60 2.54
N ARG A 236 -21.96 -15.68 2.89
CA ARG A 236 -23.27 -15.54 2.22
C ARG A 236 -23.32 -14.46 1.15
N TRP A 237 -22.43 -13.47 1.22
CA TRP A 237 -22.45 -12.33 0.31
C TRP A 237 -21.08 -12.14 -0.33
N LEU A 238 -21.09 -11.80 -1.62
CA LEU A 238 -19.96 -11.26 -2.34
C LEU A 238 -20.25 -9.79 -2.64
N ALA A 239 -19.36 -8.88 -2.26
CA ALA A 239 -19.36 -7.51 -2.76
C ALA A 239 -18.20 -7.32 -3.73
N TRP A 240 -18.35 -6.42 -4.69
CA TRP A 240 -17.27 -6.04 -5.61
C TRP A 240 -17.51 -4.66 -6.20
N MET A 241 -16.44 -4.05 -6.71
CA MET A 241 -16.49 -2.85 -7.52
C MET A 241 -16.37 -3.22 -9.00
N GLN A 242 -17.11 -2.52 -9.86
CA GLN A 242 -17.00 -2.64 -11.32
C GLN A 242 -17.16 -1.29 -12.01
N TRP A 243 -16.63 -1.17 -13.23
CA TRP A 243 -16.82 0.00 -14.09
C TRP A 243 -16.60 -0.37 -15.57
N ASP A 244 -17.00 0.56 -16.43
CA ASP A 244 -16.99 0.39 -17.88
C ASP A 244 -16.33 1.58 -18.58
N PHE A 245 -15.79 1.31 -19.77
CA PHE A 245 -15.37 2.38 -20.67
C PHE A 245 -16.53 3.35 -20.93
N PRO A 246 -16.24 4.66 -21.09
CA PRO A 246 -14.93 5.28 -21.16
C PRO A 246 -14.38 5.75 -19.79
N ASN A 247 -15.00 5.33 -18.67
CA ASN A 247 -14.69 5.85 -17.35
C ASN A 247 -13.42 5.21 -16.78
N MET A 248 -12.62 6.01 -16.09
CA MET A 248 -11.60 5.54 -15.15
C MET A 248 -12.24 5.30 -13.77
N PRO A 249 -11.59 4.54 -12.86
CA PRO A 249 -12.19 4.21 -11.56
C PRO A 249 -12.38 5.39 -10.60
N TRP A 250 -11.84 6.57 -10.93
CA TRP A 250 -12.12 7.83 -10.22
C TRP A 250 -13.19 8.69 -10.90
N ASP A 251 -13.66 8.31 -12.10
CA ASP A 251 -14.74 9.03 -12.77
C ASP A 251 -16.09 8.46 -12.33
N ARG A 252 -16.30 7.15 -12.55
CA ARG A 252 -17.55 6.44 -12.26
C ARG A 252 -17.30 4.96 -12.01
N THR A 253 -17.69 4.48 -10.84
CA THR A 253 -17.68 3.05 -10.48
C THR A 253 -18.99 2.65 -9.83
N THR A 254 -19.25 1.35 -9.74
CA THR A 254 -20.42 0.80 -9.07
C THR A 254 -20.00 -0.25 -8.05
N LEU A 255 -20.51 -0.13 -6.83
CA LEU A 255 -20.40 -1.15 -5.79
C LEU A 255 -21.61 -2.08 -5.88
N MET A 256 -21.35 -3.35 -6.11
CA MET A 256 -22.34 -4.40 -6.27
C MET A 256 -22.27 -5.37 -5.08
N VAL A 257 -23.41 -5.95 -4.71
CA VAL A 257 -23.51 -7.07 -3.76
C VAL A 257 -24.42 -8.15 -4.33
N ALA A 258 -24.02 -9.41 -4.20
CA ALA A 258 -24.84 -10.56 -4.59
C ALA A 258 -24.74 -11.69 -3.56
N PRO A 259 -25.79 -12.51 -3.41
CA PRO A 259 -25.72 -13.70 -2.58
C PRO A 259 -24.80 -14.76 -3.20
N ILE A 260 -24.04 -15.46 -2.37
CA ILE A 260 -23.32 -16.67 -2.76
C ILE A 260 -24.24 -17.86 -2.43
N GLN A 261 -24.65 -18.59 -3.46
CA GLN A 261 -25.53 -19.75 -3.34
C GLN A 261 -24.79 -20.95 -2.74
N ASP A 262 -25.52 -21.95 -2.24
CA ASP A 262 -24.91 -23.14 -1.61
C ASP A 262 -23.90 -23.86 -2.51
N ASP A 263 -24.16 -23.93 -3.81
CA ASP A 263 -23.25 -24.49 -4.82
C ASP A 263 -22.02 -23.61 -5.14
N GLY A 264 -21.94 -22.41 -4.56
CA GLY A 264 -20.87 -21.45 -4.76
C GLY A 264 -21.05 -20.52 -5.96
N SER A 265 -22.14 -20.63 -6.70
CA SER A 265 -22.48 -19.65 -7.74
C SER A 265 -22.90 -18.31 -7.11
N VAL A 266 -22.78 -17.24 -7.89
CA VAL A 266 -23.20 -15.90 -7.49
C VAL A 266 -24.60 -15.64 -8.04
N GLY A 267 -25.53 -15.28 -7.15
CA GLY A 267 -26.90 -14.96 -7.52
C GLY A 267 -27.07 -13.55 -8.09
N PRO A 268 -28.32 -13.06 -8.22
CA PRO A 268 -28.60 -11.72 -8.74
C PRO A 268 -27.92 -10.61 -7.93
N ALA A 269 -27.27 -9.69 -8.65
CA ALA A 269 -26.54 -8.57 -8.06
C ALA A 269 -27.42 -7.34 -7.83
N THR A 270 -27.15 -6.63 -6.74
CA THR A 270 -27.78 -5.36 -6.39
C THR A 270 -26.71 -4.27 -6.26
N ARG A 271 -26.94 -3.12 -6.89
CA ARG A 271 -26.10 -1.92 -6.72
C ARG A 271 -26.33 -1.32 -5.34
N ILE A 272 -25.25 -1.08 -4.61
CA ILE A 272 -25.26 -0.48 -3.26
C ILE A 272 -24.87 1.00 -3.29
N ALA A 273 -23.88 1.36 -4.09
CA ALA A 273 -23.36 2.73 -4.17
C ALA A 273 -22.66 2.92 -5.53
N GLY A 274 -22.21 4.16 -5.79
CA GLY A 274 -21.64 4.52 -7.08
C GLY A 274 -22.69 4.89 -8.12
N ALA A 275 -22.21 5.15 -9.34
CA ALA A 275 -23.04 5.52 -10.47
C ALA A 275 -23.28 4.33 -11.40
N GLY A 276 -24.47 4.22 -11.98
CA GLY A 276 -24.82 3.17 -12.95
C GLY A 276 -24.58 3.61 -14.39
N GLY A 277 -25.10 2.82 -15.34
CA GLY A 277 -24.96 3.08 -16.78
C GLY A 277 -25.75 4.28 -17.32
N ASP A 278 -26.64 4.89 -16.53
CA ASP A 278 -27.36 6.09 -16.96
C ASP A 278 -26.48 7.33 -16.79
N ALA A 279 -26.16 7.98 -17.90
CA ALA A 279 -25.37 9.21 -17.95
C ALA A 279 -26.04 10.40 -17.25
N LYS A 280 -27.35 10.32 -16.95
CA LYS A 280 -28.08 11.36 -16.19
C LYS A 280 -27.91 11.21 -14.68
N GLU A 281 -27.50 10.04 -14.19
CA GLU A 281 -27.18 9.89 -12.77
C GLU A 281 -25.93 10.73 -12.44
N PRO A 282 -25.87 11.36 -11.26
CA PRO A 282 -24.63 11.97 -10.78
C PRO A 282 -23.48 10.96 -10.83
N ALA A 283 -22.34 11.38 -11.34
CA ALA A 283 -21.12 10.57 -11.29
C ALA A 283 -20.70 10.37 -9.82
N SER A 284 -20.20 9.18 -9.53
CA SER A 284 -19.61 8.83 -8.24
C SER A 284 -18.65 7.64 -8.43
N ALA A 285 -17.50 7.75 -7.80
CA ALA A 285 -16.42 6.77 -7.75
C ALA A 285 -16.40 6.10 -6.37
N VAL A 286 -17.30 5.15 -6.14
CA VAL A 286 -17.25 4.28 -4.96
C VAL A 286 -16.03 3.37 -5.00
N GLN A 287 -15.41 3.08 -3.85
CA GLN A 287 -14.26 2.19 -3.75
C GLN A 287 -14.13 1.48 -2.39
N GLN A 288 -13.23 0.50 -2.35
CA GLN A 288 -12.79 -0.23 -1.17
C GLN A 288 -13.93 -0.72 -0.24
N PRO A 289 -14.82 -1.61 -0.72
CA PRO A 289 -15.79 -2.27 0.15
C PRO A 289 -15.11 -3.16 1.19
N MET A 290 -15.60 -3.15 2.43
CA MET A 290 -15.15 -4.03 3.51
C MET A 290 -16.33 -4.47 4.39
N TRP A 291 -16.40 -5.75 4.72
CA TRP A 291 -17.39 -6.29 5.64
C TRP A 291 -16.94 -6.15 7.09
N SER A 292 -17.88 -5.82 7.99
CA SER A 292 -17.64 -5.98 9.43
C SER A 292 -17.38 -7.46 9.77
N ALA A 293 -16.65 -7.70 10.86
CA ALA A 293 -16.26 -9.06 11.28
C ALA A 293 -17.47 -10.00 11.50
N ASP A 294 -18.60 -9.45 11.93
CA ASP A 294 -19.87 -10.14 12.15
C ASP A 294 -20.80 -10.16 10.91
N SER A 295 -20.35 -9.61 9.78
CA SER A 295 -21.12 -9.45 8.54
C SER A 295 -22.39 -8.59 8.67
N SER A 296 -22.54 -7.80 9.72
CA SER A 296 -23.73 -6.96 9.94
C SER A 296 -23.70 -5.63 9.19
N TYR A 297 -22.53 -5.17 8.76
CA TYR A 297 -22.35 -3.93 7.98
C TYR A 297 -21.39 -4.12 6.80
N LEU A 298 -21.67 -3.39 5.72
CA LEU A 298 -20.75 -3.17 4.61
C LEU A 298 -20.28 -1.72 4.66
N TYR A 299 -18.97 -1.53 4.81
CA TYR A 299 -18.28 -0.23 4.76
C TYR A 299 -17.74 0.00 3.36
N PHE A 300 -17.68 1.25 2.93
CA PHE A 300 -17.12 1.64 1.63
C PHE A 300 -16.76 3.13 1.64
N VAL A 301 -15.99 3.55 0.64
CA VAL A 301 -15.66 4.96 0.39
C VAL A 301 -16.44 5.42 -0.84
N ASP A 302 -17.02 6.61 -0.82
CA ASP A 302 -17.79 7.18 -1.93
C ASP A 302 -17.56 8.70 -1.99
N ASP A 303 -17.39 9.25 -3.18
CA ASP A 303 -17.18 10.69 -3.45
C ASP A 303 -18.48 11.44 -3.75
N LYS A 304 -19.66 10.83 -3.58
CA LYS A 304 -20.95 11.48 -3.84
C LYS A 304 -21.20 12.81 -3.10
N SER A 305 -20.42 13.11 -2.05
CA SER A 305 -20.45 14.41 -1.34
C SER A 305 -19.59 15.49 -2.02
N GLY A 306 -18.81 15.13 -3.03
CA GLY A 306 -17.72 15.93 -3.61
C GLY A 306 -16.33 15.59 -3.06
N TRP A 307 -16.25 14.71 -2.05
CA TRP A 307 -15.03 14.22 -1.41
C TRP A 307 -15.18 12.74 -1.12
N TRP A 308 -14.14 11.92 -1.32
CA TRP A 308 -14.19 10.52 -0.88
C TRP A 308 -14.34 10.45 0.64
N ASN A 309 -15.54 10.13 1.10
CA ASN A 309 -15.85 9.97 2.52
C ASN A 309 -16.21 8.51 2.83
N LEU A 310 -16.06 8.12 4.09
CA LEU A 310 -16.44 6.78 4.55
C LEU A 310 -17.95 6.68 4.80
N TYR A 311 -18.53 5.61 4.30
CA TYR A 311 -19.93 5.24 4.49
C TYR A 311 -20.06 3.80 5.00
N ARG A 312 -21.20 3.49 5.62
CA ARG A 312 -21.62 2.11 5.84
C ARG A 312 -23.11 1.92 5.64
N CYS A 313 -23.51 0.72 5.25
CA CYS A 313 -24.91 0.29 5.27
C CYS A 313 -25.07 -1.03 6.03
N LYS A 314 -26.25 -1.22 6.64
CA LYS A 314 -26.55 -2.44 7.40
C LYS A 314 -26.91 -3.58 6.46
N ALA A 315 -26.22 -4.71 6.57
CA ALA A 315 -26.53 -5.90 5.80
C ALA A 315 -27.94 -6.41 6.16
N PRO A 316 -28.79 -6.73 5.18
CA PRO A 316 -30.10 -7.34 5.43
C PRO A 316 -29.98 -8.69 6.14
N VAL A 317 -30.89 -8.93 7.08
CA VAL A 317 -31.07 -10.27 7.68
C VAL A 317 -31.95 -11.07 6.73
N THR A 318 -31.36 -11.90 5.87
CA THR A 318 -32.12 -12.84 5.03
C THR A 318 -32.21 -14.19 5.73
N SER A 319 -33.43 -14.68 5.99
CA SER A 319 -33.65 -16.05 6.46
C SER A 319 -33.38 -17.02 5.32
N THR A 320 -32.59 -18.07 5.58
CA THR A 320 -32.21 -19.12 4.62
C THR A 320 -33.37 -19.98 4.10
N SER A 321 -34.60 -19.76 4.59
CA SER A 321 -35.78 -20.48 4.14
C SER A 321 -36.72 -19.56 3.34
N GLY A 322 -36.51 -19.53 2.02
CA GLY A 322 -37.52 -19.10 1.04
C GLY A 322 -37.87 -17.61 1.07
N THR A 323 -37.21 -16.82 0.23
CA THR A 323 -37.82 -15.59 -0.28
C THR A 323 -37.67 -15.57 -1.79
N ALA A 324 -38.79 -15.34 -2.47
CA ALA A 324 -38.92 -15.17 -3.90
C ALA A 324 -37.76 -14.34 -4.50
N GLU A 325 -37.33 -14.71 -5.70
CA GLU A 325 -36.45 -13.90 -6.56
C GLU A 325 -36.91 -12.44 -6.51
N GLY A 326 -36.15 -11.57 -5.82
CA GLY A 326 -36.48 -10.15 -5.61
C GLY A 326 -36.40 -9.67 -4.16
N GLY A 327 -36.70 -10.50 -3.15
CA GLY A 327 -36.76 -10.06 -1.75
C GLY A 327 -35.42 -9.56 -1.18
N ALA A 328 -34.33 -10.29 -1.47
CA ALA A 328 -32.98 -9.89 -1.07
C ALA A 328 -32.53 -8.59 -1.76
N SER A 329 -32.86 -8.42 -3.04
CA SER A 329 -32.49 -7.21 -3.80
C SER A 329 -33.19 -5.97 -3.26
N THR A 330 -34.49 -6.05 -2.96
CA THR A 330 -35.23 -4.94 -2.34
C THR A 330 -34.67 -4.59 -0.95
N ALA A 331 -34.31 -5.59 -0.14
CA ALA A 331 -33.72 -5.33 1.17
C ALA A 331 -32.36 -4.63 1.06
N TRP A 332 -31.52 -5.02 0.11
CA TRP A 332 -30.24 -4.35 -0.16
C TRP A 332 -30.42 -2.93 -0.71
N MET A 333 -31.41 -2.68 -1.58
CA MET A 333 -31.72 -1.33 -2.04
C MET A 333 -32.14 -0.41 -0.88
N ASN A 334 -32.93 -0.92 0.07
CA ASN A 334 -33.31 -0.16 1.27
C ASN A 334 -32.10 0.10 2.18
N ALA A 335 -31.23 -0.89 2.37
CA ALA A 335 -29.99 -0.73 3.13
C ALA A 335 -29.06 0.32 2.50
N ALA A 336 -28.90 0.28 1.19
CA ALA A 336 -28.13 1.24 0.40
C ALA A 336 -28.66 2.66 0.55
N ALA A 337 -29.98 2.84 0.44
CA ALA A 337 -30.64 4.14 0.65
C ALA A 337 -30.46 4.69 2.08
N ALA A 338 -30.27 3.80 3.06
CA ALA A 338 -30.04 4.13 4.45
C ALA A 338 -28.55 4.20 4.83
N ALA A 339 -27.62 4.20 3.85
CA ALA A 339 -26.20 4.28 4.14
C ALA A 339 -25.84 5.59 4.85
N GLU A 340 -25.13 5.50 5.97
CA GLU A 340 -24.70 6.65 6.77
C GLU A 340 -23.25 7.01 6.47
N ALA A 341 -22.95 8.31 6.45
CA ALA A 341 -21.57 8.80 6.43
C ALA A 341 -20.99 8.76 7.84
N LEU A 342 -19.75 8.28 7.98
CA LEU A 342 -19.11 8.11 9.29
C LEU A 342 -18.57 9.45 9.81
N ALA A 343 -17.79 10.14 8.99
CA ALA A 343 -17.25 11.46 9.30
C ALA A 343 -17.24 12.34 8.03
N PRO A 344 -18.37 13.00 7.71
CA PRO A 344 -18.44 13.89 6.55
C PRO A 344 -17.41 15.02 6.68
N MET A 345 -16.59 15.20 5.66
CA MET A 345 -15.56 16.25 5.66
C MET A 345 -15.08 16.56 4.25
N GLU A 346 -14.55 17.78 4.09
CA GLU A 346 -13.79 18.20 2.90
C GLU A 346 -12.37 17.63 2.96
N ALA A 347 -12.26 16.30 2.91
CA ALA A 347 -11.00 15.57 2.91
C ALA A 347 -11.18 14.18 2.28
N GLU A 348 -10.10 13.66 1.70
CA GLU A 348 -10.11 12.42 0.93
C GLU A 348 -9.75 11.21 1.80
N TRP A 349 -10.71 10.34 2.08
CA TRP A 349 -10.50 8.98 2.60
C TRP A 349 -10.26 7.95 1.49
N GLY A 350 -10.25 8.39 0.23
CA GLY A 350 -10.01 7.56 -0.93
C GLY A 350 -8.76 7.99 -1.68
N PHE A 351 -8.51 7.33 -2.80
CA PHE A 351 -7.46 7.70 -3.73
C PHE A 351 -7.84 7.27 -5.15
N PRO A 352 -7.15 7.79 -6.18
CA PRO A 352 -7.28 7.24 -7.52
C PRO A 352 -6.77 5.78 -7.54
N SER A 353 -7.68 4.84 -7.80
CA SER A 353 -7.42 3.40 -7.83
C SER A 353 -6.77 2.96 -9.15
N TRP A 354 -5.49 3.28 -9.34
CA TRP A 354 -4.67 2.76 -10.46
C TRP A 354 -4.26 1.30 -10.28
N ASN A 355 -4.09 0.88 -9.03
CA ASN A 355 -3.72 -0.48 -8.63
C ASN A 355 -4.91 -1.16 -7.93
N LEU A 356 -4.94 -2.48 -8.02
CA LEU A 356 -5.90 -3.31 -7.29
C LEU A 356 -5.54 -3.45 -5.80
N ASP A 357 -6.52 -3.85 -4.98
CA ASP A 357 -6.41 -4.05 -3.52
C ASP A 357 -5.78 -2.89 -2.73
N ARG A 358 -5.83 -1.67 -3.27
CA ARG A 358 -5.31 -0.50 -2.56
C ARG A 358 -6.28 -0.18 -1.41
N ARG A 359 -5.78 0.16 -0.22
CA ARG A 359 -6.68 0.48 0.91
C ARG A 359 -6.27 1.78 1.57
N SER A 360 -7.23 2.51 2.12
CA SER A 360 -7.04 3.72 2.93
C SER A 360 -7.43 3.47 4.39
N TYR A 361 -8.19 2.41 4.66
CA TYR A 361 -8.69 2.08 5.99
C TYR A 361 -8.74 0.57 6.25
N GLN A 362 -8.80 0.21 7.53
CA GLN A 362 -9.10 -1.14 8.00
C GLN A 362 -10.13 -1.07 9.14
N LEU A 363 -10.99 -2.09 9.21
CA LEU A 363 -11.99 -2.25 10.25
C LEU A 363 -11.44 -3.04 11.45
N LEU A 364 -11.86 -2.64 12.64
CA LEU A 364 -11.70 -3.39 13.88
C LEU A 364 -12.97 -4.17 14.23
N PRO A 365 -12.87 -5.23 15.05
CA PRO A 365 -14.02 -6.07 15.41
C PRO A 365 -15.17 -5.32 16.09
N ASP A 366 -14.88 -4.21 16.77
CA ASP A 366 -15.88 -3.36 17.44
C ASP A 366 -16.57 -2.36 16.49
N GLY A 367 -16.18 -2.33 15.21
CA GLY A 367 -16.68 -1.39 14.21
C GLY A 367 -15.90 -0.07 14.15
N SER A 368 -14.86 0.11 14.97
CA SER A 368 -13.91 1.21 14.81
C SER A 368 -13.15 1.09 13.49
N VAL A 369 -12.81 2.22 12.89
CA VAL A 369 -12.05 2.31 11.64
C VAL A 369 -10.71 2.95 11.91
N VAL A 370 -9.62 2.36 11.45
CA VAL A 370 -8.30 3.00 11.41
C VAL A 370 -7.93 3.24 9.97
N GLY A 371 -7.59 4.48 9.63
CA GLY A 371 -7.30 4.81 8.24
C GLY A 371 -6.57 6.13 8.07
N VAL A 372 -6.24 6.42 6.82
CA VAL A 372 -5.59 7.65 6.40
C VAL A 372 -6.53 8.47 5.55
N PHE A 373 -6.52 9.78 5.77
CA PHE A 373 -7.20 10.74 4.91
C PHE A 373 -6.27 11.90 4.56
N THR A 374 -6.62 12.63 3.51
CA THR A 374 -5.87 13.80 3.05
C THR A 374 -6.76 15.03 3.06
N ASP A 375 -6.40 16.02 3.88
CA ASP A 375 -6.96 17.36 3.76
C ASP A 375 -6.12 18.13 2.73
N PRO A 376 -6.71 18.65 1.64
CA PRO A 376 -5.97 19.36 0.59
C PRO A 376 -5.24 20.60 1.10
N ARG A 377 -5.60 21.13 2.28
CA ARG A 377 -5.02 22.33 2.92
C ARG A 377 -3.78 22.01 3.77
N VAL A 378 -3.43 20.73 3.92
CA VAL A 378 -2.30 20.28 4.74
C VAL A 378 -1.34 19.47 3.89
N ALA A 379 -0.04 19.63 4.11
CA ALA A 379 0.97 18.85 3.43
C ALA A 379 0.95 17.39 3.93
N GLY A 380 0.31 16.50 3.16
CA GLY A 380 0.41 15.06 3.33
C GLY A 380 -0.82 14.40 3.93
N HIS A 381 -0.64 13.17 4.37
CA HIS A 381 -1.72 12.33 4.88
C HIS A 381 -1.83 12.44 6.41
N THR A 382 -3.04 12.29 6.91
CA THR A 382 -3.34 12.20 8.35
C THR A 382 -3.81 10.79 8.68
N LEU A 383 -3.13 10.12 9.61
CA LEU A 383 -3.60 8.87 10.21
C LEU A 383 -4.63 9.15 11.30
N ALA A 384 -5.72 8.41 11.33
CA ALA A 384 -6.77 8.58 12.33
C ALA A 384 -7.51 7.29 12.68
N VAL A 385 -8.19 7.35 13.83
CA VAL A 385 -9.18 6.38 14.29
C VAL A 385 -10.55 7.05 14.28
N LEU A 386 -11.54 6.38 13.71
CA LEU A 386 -12.95 6.68 13.84
C LEU A 386 -13.60 5.64 14.76
N GLN A 387 -14.09 6.08 15.91
CA GLN A 387 -14.81 5.22 16.85
C GLN A 387 -16.32 5.38 16.65
N PRO A 388 -17.10 4.28 16.65
CA PRO A 388 -18.55 4.36 16.53
C PRO A 388 -19.15 5.14 17.70
N PRO A 389 -20.34 5.78 17.51
CA PRO A 389 -20.98 6.54 18.57
C PRO A 389 -21.22 5.70 19.82
N THR A 390 -20.86 6.24 20.99
CA THR A 390 -21.32 5.69 22.27
C THR A 390 -22.84 5.85 22.39
N ALA A 391 -23.51 4.94 23.11
CA ALA A 391 -24.94 5.06 23.36
C ALA A 391 -25.28 6.44 23.97
N GLY A 392 -25.95 7.30 23.19
CA GLY A 392 -26.35 8.65 23.60
C GLY A 392 -25.59 9.82 22.94
N GLU A 393 -24.44 9.59 22.29
CA GLU A 393 -23.62 10.66 21.67
C GLU A 393 -23.93 10.89 20.18
N GLY A 394 -24.49 9.88 19.50
CA GLY A 394 -25.07 9.99 18.15
C GLY A 394 -24.12 10.34 17.00
N GLN A 395 -22.82 10.57 17.24
CA GLN A 395 -21.82 10.92 16.23
C GLN A 395 -20.55 10.06 16.37
N TRP A 396 -19.88 9.80 15.25
CA TRP A 396 -18.59 9.12 15.25
C TRP A 396 -17.51 10.06 15.80
N LYS A 397 -16.57 9.48 16.55
CA LYS A 397 -15.45 10.23 17.12
C LYS A 397 -14.20 10.02 16.27
N LEU A 398 -13.76 11.08 15.58
CA LEU A 398 -12.48 11.12 14.86
C LEU A 398 -11.34 11.53 15.81
N THR A 399 -10.28 10.73 15.85
CA THR A 399 -9.06 11.01 16.61
C THR A 399 -7.84 10.84 15.73
N GLN A 400 -7.06 11.90 15.54
CA GLN A 400 -5.82 11.85 14.74
C GLN A 400 -4.68 11.19 15.54
N ILE A 401 -3.81 10.46 14.85
CA ILE A 401 -2.62 9.81 15.42
C ILE A 401 -1.37 10.41 14.77
N ASN A 402 -0.43 10.88 15.59
CA ASN A 402 0.81 11.46 15.09
C ASN A 402 2.00 10.49 15.21
N LEU A 403 2.27 9.76 14.14
CA LEU A 403 3.47 8.91 14.01
C LEU A 403 4.70 9.67 13.50
N GLY A 404 4.59 10.97 13.20
CA GLY A 404 5.66 11.75 12.57
C GLY A 404 5.86 11.44 11.08
N MET A 405 4.90 10.74 10.46
CA MET A 405 4.89 10.39 9.04
C MET A 405 3.93 11.28 8.28
N THR A 406 4.34 11.77 7.11
CA THR A 406 3.56 12.68 6.26
C THR A 406 3.06 12.02 4.98
N HIS A 407 3.51 10.78 4.71
CA HIS A 407 3.03 9.98 3.59
C HIS A 407 2.87 8.51 4.01
N TYR A 408 1.76 7.92 3.61
CA TYR A 408 1.47 6.49 3.77
C TYR A 408 1.23 5.93 2.37
N SER A 409 2.17 5.12 1.87
CA SER A 409 2.08 4.53 0.52
C SER A 409 1.18 3.30 0.50
N SER A 410 0.99 2.69 1.68
CA SER A 410 0.04 1.61 1.95
C SER A 410 -0.78 1.99 3.19
N PRO A 411 -2.03 1.50 3.30
CA PRO A 411 -2.89 1.77 4.44
C PRO A 411 -2.24 1.34 5.77
N PRO A 412 -2.64 1.97 6.89
CA PRO A 412 -2.37 1.41 8.20
C PRO A 412 -3.12 0.09 8.33
N LEU A 413 -2.39 -0.94 8.78
CA LEU A 413 -2.95 -2.21 9.17
C LEU A 413 -2.97 -2.32 10.67
N VAL A 414 -4.04 -2.87 11.22
CA VAL A 414 -4.22 -3.02 12.64
C VAL A 414 -4.56 -4.46 12.98
N ARG A 415 -3.86 -4.97 13.99
CA ARG A 415 -4.14 -6.24 14.64
C ARG A 415 -4.49 -5.98 16.10
N GLN A 416 -5.61 -6.53 16.54
CA GLN A 416 -6.03 -6.51 17.95
C GLN A 416 -5.89 -7.90 18.57
N VAL A 417 -5.26 -7.97 19.73
CA VAL A 417 -5.16 -9.18 20.55
C VAL A 417 -5.76 -8.89 21.92
N GLN A 418 -6.63 -9.78 22.38
CA GLN A 418 -7.05 -9.83 23.77
C GLN A 418 -6.08 -10.75 24.53
N THR A 419 -5.35 -10.21 25.50
CA THR A 419 -4.48 -10.97 26.39
C THR A 419 -5.25 -11.33 27.66
N GLY A 420 -5.90 -12.51 27.67
CA GLY A 420 -6.56 -13.04 28.86
C GLY A 420 -7.50 -14.21 28.53
N SER A 421 -7.54 -15.22 29.40
CA SER A 421 -8.55 -16.28 29.30
C SER A 421 -9.93 -15.67 29.59
N SER A 422 -10.96 -16.19 28.93
CA SER A 422 -12.37 -15.79 29.03
C SER A 422 -12.98 -15.89 30.44
N SER A 423 -12.19 -16.19 31.49
CA SER A 423 -12.63 -16.29 32.89
C SER A 423 -12.01 -15.29 33.87
N SER A 424 -11.14 -14.35 33.45
CA SER A 424 -10.60 -13.32 34.37
C SER A 424 -10.70 -11.92 33.79
N SER A 425 -11.40 -11.03 34.51
CA SER A 425 -11.71 -9.64 34.15
C SER A 425 -10.52 -8.66 34.16
N SER A 426 -9.28 -9.16 34.06
CA SER A 426 -8.05 -8.38 33.98
C SER A 426 -7.25 -8.71 32.71
N GLY A 427 -7.95 -9.07 31.64
CA GLY A 427 -7.31 -9.28 30.35
C GLY A 427 -6.93 -7.94 29.72
N GLY A 428 -5.65 -7.74 29.43
CA GLY A 428 -5.21 -6.59 28.64
C GLY A 428 -5.69 -6.75 27.19
N SER A 429 -5.77 -5.66 26.44
CA SER A 429 -5.76 -5.73 24.99
C SER A 429 -4.44 -5.14 24.48
N SER A 430 -4.00 -5.59 23.32
CA SER A 430 -2.86 -5.03 22.61
C SER A 430 -3.30 -4.79 21.17
N LEU A 431 -3.06 -3.57 20.70
CA LEU A 431 -3.25 -3.14 19.33
C LEU A 431 -1.89 -2.93 18.71
N THR A 432 -1.64 -3.60 17.60
CA THR A 432 -0.45 -3.39 16.79
C THR A 432 -0.87 -2.76 15.48
N LEU A 433 -0.35 -1.57 15.19
CA LEU A 433 -0.50 -0.91 13.91
C LEU A 433 0.80 -1.08 13.13
N ALA A 434 0.71 -1.45 11.85
CA ALA A 434 1.83 -1.45 10.92
C ALA A 434 1.46 -0.72 9.63
N ALA A 435 2.40 -0.01 9.01
CA ALA A 435 2.17 0.68 7.75
C ALA A 435 3.46 0.77 6.95
N VAL A 436 3.35 1.03 5.64
CA VAL A 436 4.48 1.57 4.88
C VAL A 436 4.32 3.08 4.82
N ALA A 437 5.23 3.79 5.47
CA ALA A 437 5.14 5.23 5.66
C ALA A 437 6.49 5.93 5.45
N ALA A 438 6.44 7.22 5.16
CA ALA A 438 7.60 8.08 5.01
C ALA A 438 7.30 9.46 5.58
N SER A 439 8.34 10.25 5.81
CA SER A 439 8.22 11.69 6.03
C SER A 439 9.08 12.45 5.01
N PHE A 440 9.07 13.77 5.05
CA PHE A 440 9.99 14.59 4.24
C PHE A 440 11.47 14.40 4.62
N SER A 441 11.77 13.82 5.79
CA SER A 441 13.12 13.58 6.31
C SER A 441 13.45 12.10 6.50
N THR A 442 12.46 11.21 6.47
CA THR A 442 12.67 9.75 6.59
C THR A 442 12.31 9.06 5.29
N ALA A 443 13.18 8.14 4.84
CA ALA A 443 12.89 7.28 3.70
C ALA A 443 11.65 6.41 3.98
N SER A 444 11.01 5.92 2.92
CA SER A 444 9.90 4.96 3.05
C SER A 444 10.33 3.77 3.89
N ALA A 445 9.50 3.38 4.86
CA ALA A 445 9.79 2.32 5.79
C ALA A 445 8.53 1.53 6.16
N VAL A 446 8.69 0.23 6.42
CA VAL A 446 7.74 -0.54 7.22
C VAL A 446 7.90 -0.08 8.66
N VAL A 447 6.85 0.53 9.21
CA VAL A 447 6.81 1.03 10.58
C VAL A 447 5.77 0.27 11.38
N GLN A 448 6.00 0.13 12.68
CA GLN A 448 5.11 -0.54 13.60
C GLN A 448 4.98 0.26 14.91
N VAL A 449 3.78 0.30 15.47
CA VAL A 449 3.54 0.78 16.84
C VAL A 449 2.61 -0.19 17.56
N THR A 450 2.81 -0.34 18.87
CA THR A 450 1.95 -1.18 19.71
C THR A 450 1.42 -0.36 20.89
N ALA A 451 0.12 -0.47 21.14
CA ALA A 451 -0.58 0.25 22.20
C ALA A 451 -1.53 -0.70 22.95
N SER A 452 -1.89 -0.38 24.19
CA SER A 452 -2.77 -1.22 25.00
C SER A 452 -4.26 -1.03 24.74
N SER A 453 -4.65 0.02 24.01
CA SER A 453 -6.04 0.32 23.64
C SER A 453 -6.08 1.35 22.52
N LEU A 454 -7.27 1.64 21.97
CA LEU A 454 -7.42 2.69 20.96
C LEU A 454 -7.11 4.07 21.53
N GLU A 455 -7.45 4.32 22.79
CA GLU A 455 -7.12 5.56 23.51
C GLU A 455 -5.61 5.70 23.71
N ALA A 456 -4.91 4.61 24.00
CA ALA A 456 -3.45 4.60 24.08
C ALA A 456 -2.82 4.83 22.69
N LEU A 457 -3.40 4.25 21.63
CA LEU A 457 -2.93 4.46 20.25
C LEU A 457 -3.08 5.94 19.83
N ALA A 458 -4.14 6.61 20.26
CA ALA A 458 -4.33 8.05 20.04
C ALA A 458 -3.29 8.93 20.75
N SER A 459 -2.62 8.40 21.77
CA SER A 459 -1.61 9.12 22.57
C SER A 459 -0.17 8.82 22.15
N VAL A 460 0.01 7.98 21.12
CA VAL A 460 1.32 7.63 20.56
C VAL A 460 2.01 8.87 19.98
N THR A 461 3.32 8.90 20.15
CA THR A 461 4.21 9.92 19.60
C THR A 461 5.17 9.31 18.57
N PRO A 462 5.87 10.13 17.76
CA PRO A 462 6.89 9.63 16.85
C PRO A 462 8.00 8.82 17.54
N ALA A 463 8.24 9.02 18.84
CA ALA A 463 9.25 8.28 19.61
C ALA A 463 8.84 6.81 19.90
N ASP A 464 7.55 6.49 19.83
CA ASP A 464 7.03 5.15 20.08
C ASP A 464 7.04 4.28 18.81
N VAL A 465 7.33 4.88 17.65
CA VAL A 465 7.32 4.22 16.35
C VAL A 465 8.59 3.38 16.17
N GLN A 466 8.41 2.11 15.88
CA GLN A 466 9.49 1.20 15.51
C GLN A 466 9.64 1.14 13.99
N VAL A 467 10.82 1.46 13.48
CA VAL A 467 11.18 1.22 12.08
C VAL A 467 11.63 -0.23 11.92
N ILE A 468 10.81 -1.04 11.27
CA ILE A 468 11.08 -2.47 11.04
C ILE A 468 12.04 -2.67 9.86
N LYS A 469 11.78 -1.96 8.77
CA LYS A 469 12.57 -2.01 7.53
C LYS A 469 12.53 -0.67 6.84
N SER A 470 13.69 -0.06 6.60
CA SER A 470 13.80 1.11 5.73
C SER A 470 14.08 0.69 4.29
N SER A 471 13.55 1.45 3.33
CA SER A 471 13.82 1.32 1.89
C SER A 471 15.27 1.64 1.53
N SER A 472 15.90 2.48 2.34
CA SER A 472 17.29 2.88 2.20
C SER A 472 17.95 3.06 3.57
N THR A 473 19.23 2.69 3.67
CA THR A 473 20.07 2.97 4.84
C THR A 473 20.71 4.36 4.79
N THR A 474 20.59 5.05 3.66
CA THR A 474 21.19 6.36 3.44
C THR A 474 20.48 7.42 4.26
N GLN A 475 21.25 8.09 5.12
CA GLN A 475 20.81 9.25 5.87
C GLN A 475 21.30 10.50 5.16
N LEU A 476 20.40 11.44 4.92
CA LEU A 476 20.79 12.76 4.44
C LEU A 476 21.27 13.60 5.64
N PRO A 477 22.33 14.41 5.49
CA PRO A 477 22.84 15.19 6.60
C PRO A 477 21.85 16.26 7.08
N ASP A 478 21.78 16.44 8.40
CA ASP A 478 20.97 17.48 9.03
C ASP A 478 21.37 18.87 8.53
N GLY A 479 20.38 19.76 8.40
CA GLY A 479 20.59 21.11 7.89
C GLY A 479 20.67 21.23 6.36
N TYR A 480 20.50 20.13 5.61
CA TYR A 480 20.39 20.14 4.14
C TYR A 480 19.07 19.57 3.62
N ILE A 481 18.13 19.26 4.52
CA ILE A 481 16.80 18.73 4.17
C ILE A 481 15.82 19.89 4.18
N SER A 482 15.31 20.25 3.00
CA SER A 482 14.21 21.18 2.83
C SER A 482 12.89 20.56 3.30
N VAL A 483 12.14 21.34 4.09
CA VAL A 483 10.83 20.95 4.64
C VAL A 483 9.73 21.47 3.70
N PRO A 484 8.74 20.65 3.34
CA PRO A 484 7.64 21.09 2.50
C PRO A 484 6.76 22.12 3.21
N GLU A 485 6.40 23.16 2.48
CA GLU A 485 5.36 24.12 2.79
C GLU A 485 4.19 23.89 1.83
N HIS A 486 2.97 23.77 2.37
CA HIS A 486 1.78 23.82 1.54
C HIS A 486 1.49 25.26 1.16
N ILE A 487 1.22 25.49 -0.13
CA ILE A 487 0.83 26.79 -0.65
C ILE A 487 -0.42 26.67 -1.52
N GLU A 488 -1.25 27.71 -1.47
CA GLU A 488 -2.44 27.88 -2.30
C GLU A 488 -2.28 29.11 -3.19
N PHE A 489 -2.77 29.03 -4.42
CA PHE A 489 -2.81 30.19 -5.31
C PHE A 489 -4.05 30.13 -6.23
N PRO A 490 -4.60 31.29 -6.61
CA PRO A 490 -5.77 31.34 -7.46
C PRO A 490 -5.47 30.82 -8.86
N THR A 491 -6.42 30.07 -9.43
CA THR A 491 -6.39 29.57 -10.80
C THR A 491 -7.79 29.67 -11.43
N ILE A 492 -7.92 29.21 -12.68
CA ILE A 492 -9.21 29.13 -13.38
C ILE A 492 -9.40 27.70 -13.87
N PHE A 493 -10.51 27.07 -13.48
CA PHE A 493 -10.91 25.75 -13.96
C PHE A 493 -12.29 25.86 -14.62
N ASN A 494 -12.42 25.41 -15.87
CA ASN A 494 -13.65 25.52 -16.66
C ASN A 494 -14.26 26.95 -16.67
N GLY A 495 -13.39 27.97 -16.74
CA GLY A 495 -13.80 29.37 -16.74
C GLY A 495 -14.27 29.92 -15.40
N GLN A 496 -14.19 29.15 -14.31
CA GLN A 496 -14.53 29.58 -12.96
C GLN A 496 -13.27 29.77 -12.11
N PRO A 497 -13.24 30.78 -11.21
CA PRO A 497 -12.19 30.89 -10.20
C PRO A 497 -12.09 29.59 -9.39
N SER A 498 -10.86 29.11 -9.21
CA SER A 498 -10.55 27.92 -8.43
C SER A 498 -9.24 28.13 -7.66
N THR A 499 -8.88 27.17 -6.82
CA THR A 499 -7.63 27.16 -6.04
C THR A 499 -6.74 26.03 -6.53
N ALA A 500 -5.47 26.32 -6.76
CA ALA A 500 -4.44 25.32 -7.01
C ALA A 500 -3.58 25.14 -5.75
N HIS A 501 -3.17 23.90 -5.51
CA HIS A 501 -2.39 23.50 -4.35
C HIS A 501 -1.01 23.00 -4.77
N MET A 502 0.03 23.38 -4.01
CA MET A 502 1.40 22.95 -4.26
C MET A 502 2.14 22.63 -2.96
N LEU A 503 3.07 21.67 -3.05
CA LEU A 503 4.14 21.51 -2.07
C LEU A 503 5.35 22.31 -2.56
N PHE A 504 5.66 23.39 -1.85
CA PHE A 504 6.82 24.23 -2.05
C PHE A 504 7.94 23.80 -1.09
N TYR A 505 9.17 23.75 -1.61
CA TYR A 505 10.36 23.40 -0.84
C TYR A 505 11.37 24.53 -1.04
N PRO A 506 11.67 25.32 0.00
CA PRO A 506 12.67 26.37 -0.11
C PRO A 506 14.08 25.77 -0.26
N PRO A 507 15.06 26.56 -0.74
CA PRO A 507 16.45 26.14 -0.67
C PRO A 507 16.86 25.95 0.78
N MET A 508 17.60 24.88 1.07
CA MET A 508 17.99 24.56 2.44
C MET A 508 19.42 24.03 2.50
N ASN A 509 20.32 24.83 3.05
CA ASN A 509 21.70 24.47 3.28
C ASN A 509 22.21 25.21 4.51
N LYS A 510 22.70 24.50 5.53
CA LYS A 510 23.17 25.12 6.77
C LYS A 510 24.42 26.00 6.61
N ASP A 511 25.17 25.83 5.52
CA ASP A 511 26.43 26.54 5.29
C ASP A 511 26.27 27.76 4.37
N PHE A 512 25.17 27.86 3.61
CA PHE A 512 24.97 28.89 2.59
C PHE A 512 23.60 29.57 2.68
N THR A 513 23.56 30.85 2.29
CA THR A 513 22.34 31.63 2.09
C THR A 513 22.48 32.48 0.84
N TYR A 514 21.36 32.99 0.33
CA TYR A 514 21.39 33.93 -0.79
C TYR A 514 21.85 35.32 -0.33
N PRO A 515 22.59 36.06 -1.17
CA PRO A 515 22.84 37.48 -0.95
C PRO A 515 21.53 38.26 -0.78
N GLN A 516 21.55 39.26 0.09
CA GLN A 516 20.38 40.08 0.35
C GLN A 516 19.77 40.66 -0.94
N GLY A 517 18.45 40.54 -1.10
CA GLY A 517 17.71 41.08 -2.25
C GLY A 517 17.72 40.18 -3.50
N THR A 518 18.33 38.99 -3.43
CA THR A 518 18.24 37.98 -4.49
C THR A 518 17.20 36.92 -4.15
N LEU A 519 16.61 36.31 -5.19
CA LEU A 519 15.63 35.23 -5.05
C LEU A 519 16.19 33.93 -5.64
N PRO A 520 15.90 32.77 -5.04
CA PRO A 520 16.27 31.49 -5.61
C PRO A 520 15.51 31.21 -6.92
N PRO A 521 16.10 30.47 -7.86
CA PRO A 521 15.34 29.91 -8.98
C PRO A 521 14.32 28.89 -8.47
N LEU A 522 13.23 28.70 -9.21
CA LEU A 522 12.20 27.70 -8.90
C LEU A 522 12.19 26.59 -9.96
N LEU A 523 12.34 25.34 -9.52
CA LEU A 523 12.09 24.15 -10.33
C LEU A 523 10.66 23.68 -10.10
N VAL A 524 9.84 23.65 -11.16
CA VAL A 524 8.46 23.16 -11.10
C VAL A 524 8.37 21.78 -11.74
N LYS A 525 7.93 20.77 -10.99
CA LYS A 525 7.74 19.41 -11.48
C LYS A 525 6.26 19.03 -11.53
N GLY A 526 5.76 18.72 -12.73
CA GLY A 526 4.49 18.00 -12.88
C GLY A 526 4.65 16.53 -12.52
N HIS A 527 3.73 15.98 -11.70
CA HIS A 527 3.71 14.55 -11.38
C HIS A 527 3.07 13.72 -12.53
N GLY A 528 3.27 12.41 -12.49
CA GLY A 528 2.57 11.46 -13.38
C GLY A 528 1.11 11.25 -12.96
N GLY A 529 0.33 10.56 -13.79
CA GLY A 529 -1.11 10.33 -13.57
C GLY A 529 -1.90 10.63 -14.86
N PRO A 530 -2.48 11.84 -15.02
CA PRO A 530 -2.39 13.02 -14.15
C PRO A 530 -3.30 12.98 -12.91
N THR A 531 -4.25 12.06 -12.82
CA THR A 531 -5.10 11.87 -11.63
C THR A 531 -4.30 11.20 -10.49
N SER A 532 -3.53 12.02 -9.79
CA SER A 532 -2.68 11.70 -8.63
C SER A 532 -2.24 13.02 -7.98
N ALA A 533 -1.52 12.96 -6.87
CA ALA A 533 -0.90 14.12 -6.25
C ALA A 533 0.59 13.91 -5.99
N ALA A 534 1.35 15.00 -5.82
CA ALA A 534 2.65 14.92 -5.16
C ALA A 534 2.49 14.70 -3.65
N VAL A 535 3.41 13.93 -3.08
CA VAL A 535 3.40 13.57 -1.65
C VAL A 535 4.64 14.13 -0.95
N PRO A 536 4.53 14.55 0.32
CA PRO A 536 5.65 15.08 1.10
C PRO A 536 6.49 13.96 1.70
N ALA A 537 7.09 13.12 0.84
CA ALA A 537 8.01 12.05 1.23
C ALA A 537 9.45 12.42 0.85
N LEU A 538 10.42 11.84 1.55
CA LEU A 538 11.84 12.10 1.31
C LEU A 538 12.21 11.73 -0.14
N SER A 539 12.69 12.71 -0.88
CA SER A 539 13.16 12.56 -2.25
C SER A 539 14.60 13.05 -2.34
N PRO A 540 15.60 12.16 -2.41
CA PRO A 540 17.00 12.56 -2.57
C PRO A 540 17.23 13.45 -3.79
N LEU A 541 16.50 13.24 -4.88
CA LEU A 541 16.55 14.08 -6.07
C LEU A 541 16.08 15.52 -5.77
N LEU A 542 14.98 15.69 -5.04
CA LEU A 542 14.51 17.01 -4.65
C LEU A 542 15.55 17.67 -3.73
N GLN A 543 16.02 16.93 -2.72
CA GLN A 543 16.97 17.44 -1.74
C GLN A 543 18.34 17.78 -2.37
N PHE A 544 18.72 17.10 -3.45
CA PHE A 544 19.91 17.43 -4.24
C PHE A 544 19.86 18.86 -4.81
N TRP A 545 18.68 19.31 -5.25
CA TRP A 545 18.49 20.65 -5.81
C TRP A 545 18.31 21.71 -4.71
N THR A 546 17.48 21.43 -3.70
CA THR A 546 17.24 22.38 -2.59
C THR A 546 18.49 22.65 -1.77
N SER A 547 19.34 21.64 -1.56
CA SER A 547 20.63 21.83 -0.91
C SER A 547 21.66 22.63 -1.72
N ARG A 548 21.38 22.91 -3.00
CA ARG A 548 22.24 23.69 -3.91
C ARG A 548 21.68 25.07 -4.24
N GLY A 549 20.69 25.53 -3.48
CA GLY A 549 20.14 26.88 -3.64
C GLY A 549 18.89 26.95 -4.54
N ALA A 550 18.44 25.85 -5.16
CA ALA A 550 17.22 25.90 -5.98
C ALA A 550 15.97 25.63 -5.14
N SER A 551 14.91 26.42 -5.29
CA SER A 551 13.60 26.06 -4.76
C SER A 551 12.96 24.98 -5.63
N TRP A 552 12.03 24.23 -5.05
CA TRP A 552 11.29 23.20 -5.75
C TRP A 552 9.78 23.30 -5.48
N ALA A 553 8.95 23.12 -6.49
CA ALA A 553 7.50 23.07 -6.34
C ALA A 553 6.91 21.89 -7.12
N CYS A 554 5.99 21.17 -6.47
CA CYS A 554 5.17 20.13 -7.09
C CYS A 554 3.69 20.43 -6.86
N PRO A 555 2.82 20.31 -7.87
CA PRO A 555 1.37 20.29 -7.67
C PRO A 555 0.98 19.19 -6.69
N ALA A 556 0.17 19.55 -5.69
CA ALA A 556 -0.51 18.64 -4.80
C ALA A 556 -2.00 18.68 -5.15
N VAL A 557 -2.34 18.16 -6.33
CA VAL A 557 -3.73 18.13 -6.76
C VAL A 557 -4.40 16.96 -6.05
N TRP A 558 -5.34 17.26 -5.17
CA TRP A 558 -6.22 16.27 -4.55
C TRP A 558 -7.61 16.47 -5.11
#